data_AF-A0A0D7W939-F1
#
_entry.id   AF-A0A0D7W939-F1
#
_cell.length_a   1.000
_cell.length_b   1.000
_cell.length_c   1.000
_cell.angle_alpha   90.00
_cell.angle_beta   90.00
_cell.angle_gamma   90.00
#
_symmetry.space_group_name_H-M   'P 1'
#
loop_
_entity.id
_entity.type
_entity.pdbx_description
1 polymer ?
#
loop_
_entity_poly.entity_id
_entity_poly.type
_entity_poly.pdbx_seq_one_letter_code
_entity_poly.pdbx_strand_id
1 'polypeptide(L)'
;MDINNWIHSIPGGIHVLFSIIGLATGAYMLLAKKGTKVHKRIGYIFSVALVSVNISALFIYDFNDGDISIFHYLIPVSLFFLIYGMYPMITKSKKKNKLVKHIIGMNGAAIGLWAAGATELFVRELSSGLTKNELILYSTIISVPFAILITISITYNIRKYVSNNSKQN
;
A
#
# COMPACT_ATOMS: atom_id res chain seq x y z
N MET A 1 -15.53 10.34 14.77
CA MET A 1 -15.16 9.01 14.25
C MET A 1 -15.82 7.98 15.14
N ASP A 2 -16.85 7.33 14.62
CA ASP A 2 -17.52 6.22 15.31
C ASP A 2 -16.75 4.94 14.99
N ILE A 3 -16.31 4.21 16.03
CA ILE A 3 -15.53 2.97 15.85
C ILE A 3 -16.33 1.88 15.12
N ASN A 4 -17.66 1.93 15.21
CA ASN A 4 -18.55 0.95 14.58
C ASN A 4 -18.52 1.05 13.04
N ASN A 5 -18.17 2.23 12.50
CA ASN A 5 -17.96 2.41 11.06
C ASN A 5 -16.75 1.62 10.54
N TRP A 6 -15.86 1.16 11.42
CA TRP A 6 -14.60 0.52 11.06
C TRP A 6 -14.53 -0.94 11.52
N ILE A 7 -15.12 -1.24 12.68
CA ILE A 7 -15.06 -2.56 13.31
C ILE A 7 -16.48 -3.01 13.65
N HIS A 8 -17.10 -3.70 12.69
CA HIS A 8 -18.42 -4.34 12.84
C HIS A 8 -18.34 -5.86 12.66
N SER A 9 -17.14 -6.40 12.45
CA SER A 9 -16.88 -7.84 12.29
C SER A 9 -15.45 -8.20 12.69
N ILE A 10 -15.19 -9.49 12.93
CA ILE A 10 -13.82 -9.99 13.21
C ILE A 10 -12.86 -9.67 12.04
N PRO A 11 -13.20 -9.93 10.75
CA PRO A 11 -12.37 -9.51 9.63
C PRO A 11 -12.10 -8.00 9.60
N GLY A 12 -13.11 -7.17 9.91
CA GLY A 12 -12.96 -5.72 10.02
C GLY A 12 -11.94 -5.29 11.08
N GLY A 13 -12.02 -5.88 12.28
CA GLY A 13 -11.05 -5.62 13.35
C GLY A 13 -9.61 -6.03 12.98
N ILE A 14 -9.45 -7.20 12.36
CA ILE A 14 -8.15 -7.67 11.85
C ILE A 14 -7.63 -6.70 10.78
N HIS A 15 -8.49 -6.31 9.84
CA HIS A 15 -8.15 -5.38 8.76
C HIS A 15 -7.63 -4.06 9.32
N VAL A 16 -8.38 -3.40 10.20
CA VAL A 16 -8.00 -2.11 10.79
C VAL A 16 -6.67 -2.21 11.54
N LEU A 17 -6.49 -3.23 12.38
CA LEU A 17 -5.25 -3.43 13.14
C LEU A 17 -4.03 -3.55 12.21
N PHE A 18 -4.10 -4.44 11.22
CA PHE A 18 -2.99 -4.65 10.30
C PHE A 18 -2.81 -3.48 9.32
N SER A 19 -3.86 -2.74 8.99
CA SER A 19 -3.79 -1.51 8.18
C SER A 19 -2.99 -0.44 8.91
N ILE A 20 -3.22 -0.22 10.22
CA ILE A 20 -2.44 0.71 11.03
C ILE A 20 -0.96 0.30 11.07
N ILE A 21 -0.67 -0.99 11.32
CA ILE A 21 0.70 -1.51 11.31
C ILE A 21 1.34 -1.32 9.93
N GLY A 22 0.62 -1.63 8.86
CA GLY A 22 1.06 -1.49 7.48
C GLY A 22 1.35 -0.04 7.10
N LEU A 23 0.47 0.90 7.45
CA LEU A 23 0.65 2.33 7.18
C LEU A 23 1.88 2.87 7.91
N ALA A 24 2.02 2.57 9.20
CA ALA A 24 3.15 3.01 10.02
C ALA A 24 4.48 2.43 9.51
N THR A 25 4.55 1.12 9.28
CA THR A 25 5.77 0.47 8.79
C THR A 25 6.08 0.84 7.35
N GLY A 26 5.07 1.03 6.49
CA GLY A 26 5.23 1.51 5.12
C GLY A 26 5.80 2.93 5.07
N ALA A 27 5.29 3.84 5.90
CA ALA A 27 5.83 5.20 6.02
C ALA A 27 7.29 5.18 6.48
N TYR A 28 7.61 4.40 7.53
CA TYR A 28 8.98 4.21 7.97
C TYR A 28 9.88 3.70 6.83
N MET A 29 9.43 2.69 6.10
CA MET A 29 10.20 2.11 5.00
C MET A 29 10.48 3.11 3.88
N LEU A 30 9.55 4.03 3.57
CA LEU A 30 9.72 5.05 2.55
C LEU A 30 10.76 6.09 2.95
N LEU A 31 10.91 6.39 4.24
CA LEU A 31 11.83 7.43 4.76
C LEU A 31 13.19 6.87 5.19
N ALA A 32 13.23 5.66 5.74
CA ALA A 32 14.43 5.09 6.36
C ALA A 32 15.57 4.83 5.36
N LYS A 33 16.81 4.74 5.88
CA LYS A 33 17.97 4.28 5.12
C LYS A 33 17.73 2.84 4.61
N LYS A 34 17.76 2.66 3.30
CA LYS A 34 17.46 1.38 2.63
C LYS A 34 18.58 0.36 2.85
N GLY A 35 18.21 -0.92 2.86
CA GLY A 35 19.16 -2.05 2.92
C GLY A 35 19.77 -2.35 4.30
N THR A 36 19.47 -1.55 5.34
CA THR A 36 19.92 -1.81 6.71
C THR A 36 19.23 -3.04 7.33
N LYS A 37 19.77 -3.59 8.43
CA LYS A 37 19.12 -4.67 9.18
C LYS A 37 17.71 -4.28 9.63
N VAL A 38 17.55 -3.03 10.10
CA VAL A 38 16.27 -2.48 10.53
C VAL A 38 15.30 -2.36 9.35
N HIS A 39 15.74 -1.82 8.22
CA HIS A 39 14.92 -1.73 7.01
C HIS A 39 14.38 -3.11 6.57
N LYS A 40 15.22 -4.15 6.61
CA LYS A 40 14.80 -5.52 6.27
C LYS A 40 13.77 -6.06 7.25
N ARG A 41 13.98 -5.88 8.57
CA ARG A 41 13.04 -6.35 9.60
C ARG A 41 11.68 -5.65 9.48
N ILE A 42 11.67 -4.32 9.38
CA ILE A 42 10.43 -3.56 9.18
C ILE A 42 9.78 -3.90 7.84
N GLY A 43 10.57 -4.19 6.79
CA GLY A 43 10.09 -4.66 5.50
C GLY A 43 9.28 -5.95 5.56
N TYR A 44 9.73 -6.91 6.38
CA TYR A 44 8.95 -8.13 6.60
C TYR A 44 7.68 -7.88 7.41
N ILE A 45 7.74 -7.03 8.44
CA ILE A 45 6.55 -6.65 9.24
C ILE A 45 5.51 -5.99 8.32
N PHE A 46 5.92 -5.03 7.51
CA PHE A 46 5.08 -4.39 6.50
C PHE A 46 4.46 -5.42 5.54
N SER A 47 5.27 -6.36 5.02
CA SER A 47 4.79 -7.37 4.07
C SER A 47 3.74 -8.29 4.68
N VAL A 48 3.97 -8.76 5.90
CA VAL A 48 3.00 -9.62 6.63
C VAL A 48 1.73 -8.84 6.95
N ALA A 49 1.87 -7.58 7.38
CA ALA A 49 0.72 -6.72 7.64
C ALA A 49 -0.10 -6.50 6.36
N LEU A 50 0.53 -6.15 5.24
CA LEU A 50 -0.16 -5.93 3.98
C LEU A 50 -0.86 -7.20 3.47
N VAL A 51 -0.24 -8.38 3.61
CA VAL A 51 -0.92 -9.66 3.29
C VAL A 51 -2.15 -9.87 4.17
N SER A 52 -2.03 -9.59 5.48
CA SER A 52 -3.14 -9.75 6.43
C SER A 52 -4.30 -8.80 6.11
N VAL A 53 -4.00 -7.54 5.77
CA VAL A 53 -4.97 -6.53 5.28
C VAL A 53 -5.71 -7.04 4.04
N ASN A 54 -4.98 -7.56 3.05
CA ASN A 54 -5.57 -8.06 1.81
C ASN A 54 -6.43 -9.31 2.03
N ILE A 55 -5.99 -10.24 2.89
CA ILE A 55 -6.76 -11.44 3.21
C ILE A 55 -8.04 -11.08 3.96
N SER A 56 -7.96 -10.23 4.99
CA SER A 56 -9.14 -9.84 5.76
C SER A 56 -10.12 -9.02 4.92
N ALA A 57 -9.63 -8.19 3.98
CA ALA A 57 -10.47 -7.41 3.06
C ALA A 57 -11.35 -8.27 2.15
N LEU A 58 -10.97 -9.52 1.85
CA LEU A 58 -11.80 -10.45 1.06
C LEU A 58 -13.12 -10.82 1.75
N PHE A 59 -13.26 -10.52 3.05
CA PHE A 59 -14.43 -10.87 3.85
C PHE A 59 -15.22 -9.63 4.31
N ILE A 60 -14.93 -8.44 3.75
CA ILE A 60 -15.55 -7.16 4.16
C ILE A 60 -16.42 -6.64 3.01
N TYR A 61 -17.74 -6.72 3.18
CA TYR A 61 -18.75 -6.37 2.15
C TYR A 61 -19.67 -5.21 2.53
N ASP A 62 -19.37 -4.53 3.63
CA ASP A 62 -20.18 -3.45 4.20
C ASP A 62 -20.22 -2.16 3.35
N PHE A 63 -19.40 -2.10 2.31
CA PHE A 63 -19.17 -0.90 1.52
C PHE A 63 -20.09 -0.77 0.30
N ASN A 64 -20.73 -1.85 -0.12
CA ASN A 64 -21.59 -1.88 -1.31
C ASN A 64 -22.83 -2.75 -1.04
N ASP A 65 -23.51 -2.50 0.08
CA ASP A 65 -24.75 -3.20 0.48
C ASP A 65 -24.64 -4.74 0.50
N GLY A 66 -23.46 -5.27 0.87
CA GLY A 66 -23.20 -6.71 0.90
C GLY A 66 -22.55 -7.26 -0.38
N ASP A 67 -22.38 -6.44 -1.42
CA ASP A 67 -21.73 -6.83 -2.67
C ASP A 67 -20.24 -6.46 -2.72
N ILE A 68 -19.55 -6.96 -3.76
CA ILE A 68 -18.16 -6.65 -4.05
C ILE A 68 -18.00 -5.15 -4.34
N SER A 69 -17.20 -4.48 -3.52
CA SER A 69 -16.86 -3.06 -3.67
C SER A 69 -15.59 -2.81 -4.49
N ILE A 70 -15.33 -1.55 -4.84
CA ILE A 70 -14.08 -1.14 -5.53
C ILE A 70 -12.81 -1.58 -4.79
N PHE A 71 -12.86 -1.67 -3.46
CA PHE A 71 -11.71 -2.07 -2.63
C PHE A 71 -11.29 -3.52 -2.85
N HIS A 72 -12.21 -4.41 -3.24
CA HIS A 72 -11.86 -5.79 -3.59
C HIS A 72 -10.99 -5.86 -4.85
N TYR A 73 -11.23 -4.96 -5.82
CA TYR A 73 -10.41 -4.89 -7.03
C TYR A 73 -9.02 -4.31 -6.76
N LEU A 74 -8.82 -3.59 -5.64
CA LEU A 74 -7.50 -3.11 -5.22
C LEU A 74 -6.63 -4.22 -4.60
N ILE A 75 -7.22 -5.33 -4.14
CA ILE A 75 -6.50 -6.48 -3.56
C ILE A 75 -5.48 -7.07 -4.54
N PRO A 76 -5.84 -7.48 -5.77
CA PRO A 76 -4.85 -8.02 -6.71
C PRO A 76 -3.78 -7.00 -7.10
N VAL A 77 -4.11 -5.71 -7.17
CA VAL A 77 -3.13 -4.64 -7.45
C VAL A 77 -2.12 -4.51 -6.30
N SER A 78 -2.61 -4.49 -5.06
CA SER A 78 -1.80 -4.43 -3.84
C SER A 78 -0.84 -5.63 -3.75
N LEU A 79 -1.37 -6.84 -3.94
CA LEU A 79 -0.58 -8.07 -3.93
C LEU A 79 0.43 -8.12 -5.08
N PHE A 80 0.07 -7.65 -6.28
CA PHE A 80 1.00 -7.56 -7.41
C PHE A 80 2.24 -6.75 -7.06
N PHE A 81 2.07 -5.53 -6.53
CA PHE A 81 3.21 -4.67 -6.17
C PHE A 81 4.06 -5.28 -5.04
N LEU A 82 3.40 -5.84 -4.02
CA LEU A 82 4.11 -6.50 -2.92
C LEU A 82 4.93 -7.69 -3.42
N ILE A 83 4.33 -8.59 -4.20
CA ILE A 83 5.01 -9.76 -4.77
C ILE A 83 6.13 -9.31 -5.70
N TYR A 84 5.88 -8.36 -6.60
CA TYR A 84 6.89 -7.84 -7.53
C TYR A 84 8.11 -7.29 -6.80
N GLY A 85 7.90 -6.62 -5.67
CA GLY A 85 8.96 -6.05 -4.84
C GLY A 85 9.70 -7.07 -3.97
N MET A 86 8.98 -8.00 -3.36
CA MET A 86 9.53 -8.94 -2.38
C MET A 86 10.09 -10.22 -3.00
N TYR A 87 9.48 -10.73 -4.07
CA TYR A 87 9.89 -11.96 -4.75
C TYR A 87 11.40 -12.01 -5.04
N PRO A 88 12.04 -11.00 -5.66
CA PRO A 88 13.48 -11.06 -5.94
C PRO A 88 14.36 -11.04 -4.67
N MET A 89 13.85 -10.51 -3.55
CA MET A 89 14.58 -10.46 -2.28
C MET A 89 14.50 -11.78 -1.52
N ILE A 90 13.31 -12.39 -1.47
CA ILE A 90 13.06 -13.67 -0.80
C ILE A 90 13.77 -14.80 -1.54
N THR A 91 13.69 -14.82 -2.87
CA THR A 91 14.36 -15.83 -3.73
C THR A 91 15.86 -15.60 -3.86
N LYS A 92 16.43 -14.57 -3.21
CA LYS A 92 17.85 -14.19 -3.29
C LYS A 92 18.34 -14.10 -4.74
N SER A 93 17.51 -13.53 -5.62
CA SER A 93 17.78 -13.45 -7.06
C SER A 93 19.18 -12.88 -7.34
N LYS A 94 19.88 -13.47 -8.32
CA LYS A 94 21.17 -12.97 -8.82
C LYS A 94 21.02 -11.97 -9.98
N LYS A 95 19.78 -11.68 -10.41
CA LYS A 95 19.52 -10.74 -11.52
C LYS A 95 19.97 -9.33 -11.17
N LYS A 96 20.62 -8.65 -12.13
CA LYS A 96 21.13 -7.28 -11.97
C LYS A 96 20.02 -6.27 -11.60
N ASN A 97 18.81 -6.47 -12.09
CA ASN A 97 17.66 -5.58 -11.84
C ASN A 97 16.86 -5.89 -10.56
N LYS A 98 17.32 -6.81 -9.69
CA LYS A 98 16.56 -7.22 -8.50
C LYS A 98 16.19 -6.05 -7.58
N LEU A 99 17.09 -5.09 -7.41
CA LEU A 99 16.86 -3.91 -6.57
C LEU A 99 15.91 -2.92 -7.25
N VAL A 100 15.97 -2.79 -8.58
CA VAL A 100 15.00 -1.98 -9.33
C VAL A 100 13.59 -2.54 -9.15
N LYS A 101 13.41 -3.86 -9.28
CA LYS A 101 12.12 -4.51 -9.01
C LYS A 101 11.64 -4.29 -7.57
N HIS A 102 12.55 -4.45 -6.61
CA HIS A 102 12.28 -4.18 -5.20
C HIS A 102 11.84 -2.73 -4.96
N ILE A 103 12.53 -1.75 -5.56
CA ILE A 103 12.17 -0.33 -5.46
C ILE A 103 10.78 -0.07 -6.03
N ILE A 104 10.50 -0.55 -7.25
CA ILE A 104 9.20 -0.37 -7.91
C ILE A 104 8.09 -0.99 -7.07
N GLY A 105 8.24 -2.26 -6.70
CA GLY A 105 7.22 -3.01 -5.98
C GLY A 105 6.96 -2.45 -4.58
N MET A 106 8.00 -2.18 -3.79
CA MET A 106 7.81 -1.70 -2.42
C MET A 106 7.32 -0.26 -2.35
N ASN A 107 7.71 0.62 -3.28
CA ASN A 107 7.14 1.97 -3.33
C ASN A 107 5.67 1.94 -3.77
N GLY A 108 5.34 1.16 -4.79
CA GLY A 108 3.96 0.98 -5.22
C GLY A 108 3.08 0.40 -4.11
N ALA A 109 3.53 -0.65 -3.42
CA ALA A 109 2.80 -1.28 -2.33
C ALA A 109 2.60 -0.33 -1.13
N ALA A 110 3.66 0.35 -0.68
CA ALA A 110 3.58 1.20 0.50
C ALA A 110 2.74 2.46 0.25
N ILE A 111 2.98 3.17 -0.85
CA ILE A 111 2.22 4.40 -1.17
C ILE A 111 0.79 4.05 -1.61
N GLY A 112 0.61 2.90 -2.29
CA GLY A 112 -0.71 2.37 -2.63
C GLY A 112 -1.56 2.03 -1.40
N LEU A 113 -0.96 1.49 -0.33
CA LEU A 113 -1.65 1.29 0.94
C LEU A 113 -2.11 2.61 1.55
N TRP A 114 -1.27 3.65 1.51
CA TRP A 114 -1.65 5.00 1.96
C TRP A 114 -2.77 5.61 1.11
N ALA A 115 -2.75 5.39 -0.21
CA ALA A 115 -3.82 5.83 -1.10
C ALA A 115 -5.14 5.16 -0.74
N ALA A 116 -5.13 3.83 -0.61
CA ALA A 116 -6.32 3.05 -0.25
C ALA A 116 -6.88 3.48 1.11
N GLY A 117 -6.04 3.64 2.13
CA GLY A 117 -6.46 4.08 3.46
C GLY A 117 -7.03 5.51 3.47
N ALA A 118 -6.46 6.42 2.68
CA ALA A 118 -6.99 7.78 2.54
C ALA A 118 -8.37 7.80 1.87
N THR A 119 -8.54 7.01 0.80
CA THR A 119 -9.84 6.87 0.12
C THR A 119 -10.86 6.20 1.03
N GLU A 120 -10.49 5.14 1.76
CA GLU A 120 -11.39 4.47 2.70
C GLU A 120 -11.86 5.42 3.81
N LEU A 121 -10.94 6.18 4.41
CA LEU A 121 -11.27 7.19 5.42
C LEU A 121 -12.25 8.23 4.87
N PHE A 122 -12.00 8.74 3.66
CA PHE A 122 -12.90 9.69 3.02
C PHE A 122 -14.30 9.10 2.83
N VAL A 123 -14.40 7.89 2.29
CA VAL A 123 -15.73 7.32 2.03
C VAL A 123 -16.46 6.99 3.33
N ARG A 124 -15.79 6.40 4.33
CA ARG A 124 -16.45 6.02 5.61
C ARG A 124 -16.91 7.23 6.44
N GLU A 125 -16.13 8.31 6.45
CA GLU A 125 -16.37 9.42 7.40
C GLU A 125 -16.84 10.72 6.74
N LEU A 126 -16.53 10.94 5.46
CA LEU A 126 -16.68 12.26 4.82
C LEU A 126 -17.60 12.26 3.58
N SER A 127 -18.10 11.09 3.15
CA SER A 127 -18.91 11.00 1.92
C SER A 127 -20.42 11.10 2.11
N SER A 128 -20.89 11.23 3.35
CA SER A 128 -22.32 11.32 3.66
C SER A 128 -22.98 12.48 2.91
N GLY A 129 -24.06 12.19 2.19
CA GLY A 129 -24.84 13.19 1.44
C GLY A 129 -24.33 13.49 0.04
N LEU A 130 -23.23 12.85 -0.41
CA LEU A 130 -22.73 13.02 -1.77
C LEU A 130 -23.52 12.20 -2.78
N THR A 131 -23.67 12.76 -3.98
CA THR A 131 -24.11 12.00 -5.15
C THR A 131 -23.02 11.03 -5.62
N LYS A 132 -23.40 10.03 -6.41
CA LYS A 132 -22.44 9.07 -7.00
C LYS A 132 -21.32 9.76 -7.79
N ASN A 133 -21.63 10.83 -8.52
CA ASN A 133 -20.64 11.55 -9.33
C ASN A 133 -19.64 12.30 -8.45
N GLU A 134 -20.10 12.93 -7.37
CA GLU A 134 -19.24 13.61 -6.39
C GLU A 134 -18.35 12.62 -5.64
N LEU A 135 -18.90 11.46 -5.24
CA LEU A 135 -18.13 10.39 -4.62
C LEU A 135 -16.98 9.93 -5.51
N ILE A 136 -17.25 9.70 -6.80
CA ILE A 136 -16.23 9.32 -7.79
C ILE A 136 -15.20 10.45 -7.97
N LEU A 137 -15.66 11.70 -8.12
CA LEU A 137 -14.79 12.85 -8.33
C LEU A 137 -13.83 13.04 -7.16
N TYR A 138 -14.33 13.08 -5.92
CA TYR A 138 -13.50 13.32 -4.74
C TYR A 138 -12.57 12.15 -4.44
N SER A 139 -13.04 10.90 -4.61
CA SER A 139 -12.18 9.72 -4.49
C SER A 139 -11.02 9.76 -5.51
N THR A 140 -11.28 10.25 -6.72
CA THR A 140 -10.25 10.45 -7.75
C THR A 140 -9.27 11.56 -7.36
N ILE A 141 -9.78 12.71 -6.91
CA ILE A 141 -8.96 13.85 -6.46
C ILE A 141 -8.02 13.43 -5.31
N ILE A 142 -8.50 12.62 -4.37
CA ILE A 142 -7.68 12.10 -3.26
C ILE A 142 -6.61 11.14 -3.77
N SER A 143 -6.92 10.28 -4.75
CA SER A 143 -6.03 9.21 -5.21
C SER A 143 -4.95 9.70 -6.18
N VAL A 144 -5.22 10.74 -6.99
CA VAL A 144 -4.28 11.25 -8.00
C VAL A 144 -2.94 11.71 -7.41
N PRO A 145 -2.88 12.48 -6.30
CA PRO A 145 -1.62 12.83 -5.64
C PRO A 145 -0.78 11.61 -5.27
N PHE A 146 -1.41 10.52 -4.81
CA PHE A 146 -0.68 9.29 -4.49
C PHE A 146 -0.14 8.59 -5.74
N ALA A 147 -0.87 8.57 -6.85
CA ALA A 147 -0.38 8.03 -8.12
C ALA A 147 0.84 8.81 -8.65
N ILE A 148 0.80 10.14 -8.53
CA ILE A 148 1.95 11.01 -8.84
C ILE A 148 3.12 10.71 -7.89
N LEU A 149 2.85 10.60 -6.59
CA LEU A 149 3.86 10.31 -5.57
C LEU A 149 4.52 8.94 -5.77
N ILE A 150 3.77 7.91 -6.18
CA ILE A 150 4.31 6.60 -6.59
C ILE A 150 5.34 6.79 -7.70
N THR A 151 4.96 7.49 -8.77
CA THR A 151 5.81 7.70 -9.95
C THR A 151 7.08 8.48 -9.59
N ILE A 152 6.93 9.57 -8.83
CA ILE A 152 8.05 10.40 -8.37
C ILE A 152 8.98 9.58 -7.46
N SER A 153 8.43 8.88 -6.47
CA SER A 153 9.22 8.12 -5.51
C SER A 153 9.99 6.98 -6.19
N ILE A 154 9.36 6.24 -7.10
CA ILE A 154 10.02 5.18 -7.88
C ILE A 154 11.16 5.78 -8.72
N THR A 155 10.88 6.84 -9.47
CA THR A 155 11.86 7.48 -10.36
C THR A 155 13.06 8.01 -9.58
N TYR A 156 12.80 8.72 -8.47
CA TYR A 156 13.84 9.24 -7.58
C TYR A 156 14.73 8.12 -7.02
N ASN A 157 14.12 7.06 -6.46
CA ASN A 157 14.88 5.98 -5.83
C ASN A 157 15.67 5.14 -6.84
N ILE A 158 15.15 4.92 -8.06
CA ILE A 158 15.90 4.27 -9.14
C ILE A 158 17.10 5.12 -9.56
N ARG A 159 16.91 6.41 -9.84
CA ARG A 159 18.00 7.32 -10.24
C ARG A 159 19.09 7.38 -9.17
N LYS A 160 18.69 7.49 -7.90
CA LYS A 160 19.61 7.46 -6.75
C LYS A 160 20.39 6.16 -6.67
N TYR A 161 19.73 5.01 -6.88
CA TYR A 161 20.40 3.72 -6.91
C TYR A 161 21.43 3.62 -8.05
N VAL A 162 21.04 3.99 -9.27
CA VAL A 162 21.91 3.94 -10.46
C VAL A 162 23.13 4.84 -10.28
N SER A 163 22.93 6.09 -9.85
CA SER A 163 24.02 7.06 -9.64
C SER A 163 25.03 6.60 -8.59
N ASN A 164 24.58 5.94 -7.51
CA ASN A 164 25.47 5.42 -6.49
C ASN A 164 26.31 4.23 -6.98
N ASN A 165 25.77 3.39 -7.88
CA ASN A 165 26.51 2.25 -8.43
C ASN A 165 27.47 2.67 -9.54
N SER A 166 27.15 3.71 -10.32
CA SER A 166 28.06 4.21 -11.36
C SER A 166 29.31 4.89 -10.79
N LYS A 167 29.27 5.37 -9.55
CA LYS A 167 30.44 5.95 -8.84
C LYS A 167 31.36 4.91 -8.21
N GLN A 168 30.94 3.64 -8.16
CA GLN A 168 31.68 2.54 -7.53
C GLN A 168 32.40 1.65 -8.56
N ASN A 169 32.16 1.88 -9.85
CA ASN A 169 32.84 1.23 -10.97
C ASN A 169 33.78 2.24 -11.62
#